data_AF-A0A017SXF1-F1
#
_entry.id   AF-A0A017SXF1-F1
#
_cell.length_a   1.000
_cell.length_b   1.000
_cell.length_c   1.000
_cell.angle_alpha   90.00
_cell.angle_beta   90.00
_cell.angle_gamma   90.00
#
_symmetry.space_group_name_H-M   'P 1'
#
loop_
_entity.id
_entity.type
_entity.pdbx_description
1 polymer ?
#
loop_
_entity_poly.entity_id
_entity_poly.type
_entity_poly.pdbx_seq_one_letter_code
_entity_poly.pdbx_strand_id
1 'polypeptide(L)'
;MSDDVAGAVADSDQQSDSNAAVCDTEEQCPVEIVLTIRREQEWAKNPDLETKDAQEGGTISSFDLVAKQGATVLKTVTGKMLEAAGPSSREAGSDQRITAGTYGMIVNPGSKGPYRFIQTDQGTARTRFGNRGLVNIHSGNKPTHIEGCLLPGGGSVVKDEGSETGEYPYVTGSKDKLAEITGLIDEYGTTESRTTYDGQNSYSNSYYSNVTVIIHEISGTTQ
;
A
#
# COMPACT_ATOMS: atom_id res chain seq x y z
N MET A 1 -13.74 -11.15 -22.25
CA MET A 1 -12.44 -10.87 -21.61
C MET A 1 -12.50 -9.38 -21.32
N SER A 2 -12.71 -8.98 -20.06
CA SER A 2 -13.07 -7.58 -19.78
C SER A 2 -11.86 -6.68 -19.90
N ASP A 3 -12.09 -5.52 -20.51
CA ASP A 3 -11.12 -4.51 -20.88
C ASP A 3 -10.50 -3.79 -19.65
N ASP A 4 -10.80 -4.24 -18.43
CA ASP A 4 -10.42 -3.59 -17.17
C ASP A 4 -8.99 -3.89 -16.71
N VAL A 5 -8.32 -4.89 -17.30
CA VAL A 5 -6.91 -5.20 -17.00
C VAL A 5 -5.96 -4.28 -17.79
N ALA A 6 -6.39 -3.75 -18.93
CA ALA A 6 -5.60 -2.84 -19.75
C ALA A 6 -5.50 -1.42 -19.14
N GLY A 7 -6.50 -0.99 -18.37
CA GLY A 7 -6.51 0.34 -17.74
C GLY A 7 -5.55 0.48 -16.56
N ALA A 8 -5.31 -0.60 -15.79
CA ALA A 8 -4.41 -0.55 -14.63
C ALA A 8 -2.93 -0.42 -15.02
N VAL A 9 -2.56 -0.81 -16.25
CA VAL A 9 -1.21 -0.63 -16.80
C VAL A 9 -1.00 0.81 -17.30
N ALA A 10 -2.06 1.57 -17.58
CA ALA A 10 -1.94 2.98 -17.99
C ALA A 10 -1.72 3.94 -16.80
N ASP A 11 -2.04 3.54 -15.57
CA ASP A 11 -1.78 4.32 -14.35
C ASP A 11 -0.45 3.97 -13.65
N SER A 12 0.22 2.87 -14.04
CA SER A 12 1.63 2.66 -13.65
C SER A 12 2.56 3.69 -14.31
N ASP A 13 2.15 4.28 -15.44
CA ASP A 13 2.85 5.38 -16.11
C ASP A 13 2.74 6.73 -15.36
N GLN A 14 2.00 6.78 -14.23
CA GLN A 14 1.90 7.97 -13.38
C GLN A 14 2.80 7.95 -12.15
N GLN A 15 3.68 6.95 -12.00
CA GLN A 15 4.94 7.28 -11.35
C GLN A 15 5.68 8.14 -12.38
N SER A 16 5.87 9.44 -12.11
CA SER A 16 6.71 10.29 -12.94
C SER A 16 8.20 9.95 -12.73
N ASP A 17 8.51 8.66 -12.59
CA ASP A 17 9.86 8.16 -12.77
C ASP A 17 10.03 7.92 -14.27
N SER A 18 11.10 8.44 -14.82
CA SER A 18 11.40 8.36 -16.24
C SER A 18 11.81 6.94 -16.68
N ASN A 19 11.12 5.90 -16.20
CA ASN A 19 11.36 4.49 -16.52
C ASN A 19 10.76 4.07 -17.88
N ALA A 20 10.21 5.01 -18.65
CA ALA A 20 9.64 4.77 -19.98
C ALA A 20 10.68 4.44 -21.09
N ALA A 21 11.92 4.09 -20.75
CA ALA A 21 12.91 3.69 -21.73
C ALA A 21 13.71 2.48 -21.23
N VAL A 22 13.54 1.34 -21.92
CA VAL A 22 14.59 0.51 -22.55
C VAL A 22 14.02 -0.89 -22.76
N CYS A 23 13.47 -1.14 -23.96
CA CYS A 23 13.14 -2.50 -24.45
C CYS A 23 13.60 -2.71 -25.91
N ASP A 24 14.68 -2.05 -26.35
CA ASP A 24 15.19 -2.14 -27.73
C ASP A 24 16.66 -2.59 -27.84
N THR A 25 17.26 -3.08 -26.76
CA THR A 25 18.62 -3.64 -26.77
C THR A 25 18.68 -4.92 -25.94
N GLU A 26 19.53 -5.88 -26.32
CA GLU A 26 19.74 -7.21 -25.70
C GLU A 26 20.19 -7.19 -24.21
N GLU A 27 20.00 -6.09 -23.50
CA GLU A 27 20.04 -6.04 -22.03
C GLU A 27 18.77 -6.70 -21.51
N GLN A 28 18.93 -7.70 -20.63
CA GLN A 28 17.81 -8.41 -20.01
C GLN A 28 16.79 -7.40 -19.50
N CYS A 29 15.51 -7.56 -19.88
CA CYS A 29 14.44 -6.73 -19.33
C CYS A 29 14.56 -6.72 -17.81
N PRO A 30 14.60 -5.55 -17.15
CA PRO A 30 14.70 -5.49 -15.70
C PRO A 30 13.48 -6.15 -15.07
N VAL A 31 13.66 -6.74 -13.89
CA VAL A 31 12.54 -7.27 -13.11
C VAL A 31 11.75 -6.09 -12.55
N GLU A 32 10.46 -6.04 -12.84
CA GLU A 32 9.50 -5.09 -12.29
C GLU A 32 8.72 -5.74 -11.15
N ILE A 33 8.54 -5.02 -10.05
CA ILE A 33 7.71 -5.43 -8.91
C ILE A 33 6.56 -4.44 -8.76
N VAL A 34 5.32 -4.93 -8.87
CA VAL A 34 4.12 -4.09 -8.72
C VAL A 34 3.27 -4.62 -7.57
N LEU A 35 3.07 -3.79 -6.54
CA LEU A 35 2.11 -4.01 -5.47
C LEU A 35 0.81 -3.26 -5.80
N THR A 36 -0.22 -3.97 -6.21
CA THR A 36 -1.54 -3.37 -6.43
C THR A 36 -2.47 -3.66 -5.26
N ILE A 37 -3.10 -2.64 -4.70
CA ILE A 37 -4.02 -2.70 -3.57
C ILE A 37 -5.37 -2.15 -4.03
N ARG A 38 -6.44 -2.93 -3.87
CA ARG A 38 -7.80 -2.57 -4.31
C ARG A 38 -8.74 -2.61 -3.12
N ARG A 39 -9.26 -1.45 -2.72
CA ARG A 39 -10.21 -1.34 -1.62
C ARG A 39 -11.51 -2.04 -1.97
N GLU A 40 -12.04 -2.81 -1.02
CA GLU A 40 -13.23 -3.65 -1.22
C GLU A 40 -14.38 -3.20 -0.34
N GLN A 41 -14.13 -3.04 0.96
CA GLN A 41 -15.17 -2.77 1.94
C GLN A 41 -14.65 -1.93 3.09
N GLU A 42 -15.50 -1.03 3.59
CA GLU A 42 -15.22 -0.13 4.70
C GLU A 42 -16.20 -0.34 5.85
N TRP A 43 -15.65 -0.29 7.07
CA TRP A 43 -16.36 -0.10 8.33
C TRP A 43 -16.00 1.29 8.83
N ALA A 44 -16.98 2.19 8.88
CA ALA A 44 -16.77 3.58 9.26
C ALA A 44 -16.40 3.70 10.75
N LYS A 45 -15.68 4.78 11.09
CA LYS A 45 -15.44 5.16 12.49
C LYS A 45 -16.76 5.43 13.20
N ASN A 46 -16.91 4.91 14.42
CA ASN A 46 -18.08 5.15 15.25
C ASN A 46 -17.68 5.33 16.73
N PRO A 47 -17.49 6.56 17.21
CA PRO A 47 -17.01 6.82 18.57
C PRO A 47 -17.98 6.37 19.67
N ASP A 48 -19.23 6.06 19.32
CA ASP A 48 -20.27 5.66 20.29
C ASP A 48 -20.22 4.16 20.63
N LEU A 49 -19.39 3.36 19.93
CA LEU A 49 -19.21 1.92 20.21
C LEU A 49 -18.30 1.68 21.41
N GLU A 50 -18.47 0.56 22.11
CA GLU A 50 -17.70 0.29 23.34
C GLU A 50 -16.23 -0.08 23.09
N THR A 51 -15.93 -0.72 21.96
CA THR A 51 -14.58 -1.23 21.69
C THR A 51 -13.79 -0.26 20.82
N LYS A 52 -12.51 -0.04 21.17
CA LYS A 52 -11.63 0.84 20.38
C LYS A 52 -11.48 0.38 18.94
N ASP A 53 -11.50 -0.93 18.70
CA ASP A 53 -11.36 -1.47 17.36
C ASP A 53 -12.59 -1.15 16.49
N ALA A 54 -13.81 -1.25 17.05
CA ALA A 54 -15.01 -0.83 16.34
C ALA A 54 -15.14 0.70 16.23
N GLN A 55 -14.63 1.46 17.22
CA GLN A 55 -14.56 2.92 17.14
C GLN A 55 -13.71 3.41 15.98
N GLU A 56 -12.55 2.78 15.75
CA GLU A 56 -11.62 3.16 14.67
C GLU A 56 -12.01 2.62 13.29
N GLY A 57 -12.78 1.52 13.24
CA GLY A 57 -13.20 0.90 11.98
C GLY A 57 -12.03 0.52 11.08
N GLY A 58 -12.27 0.34 9.78
CA GLY A 58 -11.18 0.07 8.84
C GLY A 58 -11.67 -0.20 7.44
N THR A 59 -10.72 -0.23 6.51
CA THR A 59 -10.97 -0.60 5.11
C THR A 59 -10.19 -1.87 4.80
N ILE A 60 -10.90 -2.89 4.30
CA ILE A 60 -10.29 -4.10 3.75
C ILE A 60 -10.09 -3.91 2.25
N SER A 61 -8.90 -4.29 1.79
CA SER A 61 -8.51 -4.35 0.39
C SER A 61 -8.02 -5.74 0.02
N SER A 62 -8.15 -6.14 -1.24
CA SER A 62 -7.28 -7.18 -1.82
C SER A 62 -5.96 -6.57 -2.25
N PHE A 63 -4.90 -7.37 -2.26
CA PHE A 63 -3.66 -6.97 -2.91
C PHE A 63 -3.02 -8.10 -3.72
N ASP A 64 -2.29 -7.70 -4.75
CA ASP A 64 -1.41 -8.53 -5.56
C ASP A 64 -0.02 -7.89 -5.59
N LEU A 65 1.01 -8.62 -5.21
CA LEU A 65 2.42 -8.25 -5.37
C LEU A 65 3.03 -9.16 -6.42
N VAL A 66 3.36 -8.60 -7.59
CA VAL A 66 3.82 -9.36 -8.75
C VAL A 66 5.23 -8.93 -9.11
N ALA A 67 6.17 -9.87 -9.09
CA ALA A 67 7.47 -9.73 -9.74
C ALA A 67 7.39 -10.31 -11.16
N LYS A 68 7.76 -9.53 -12.18
CA LYS A 68 7.73 -9.94 -13.59
C LYS A 68 8.97 -9.47 -14.33
N GLN A 69 9.34 -10.20 -15.38
CA GLN A 69 10.40 -9.85 -16.31
C GLN A 69 9.82 -9.84 -17.73
N GLY A 70 9.61 -8.64 -18.28
CA GLY A 70 8.82 -8.47 -19.50
C GLY A 70 7.40 -9.05 -19.34
N ALA A 71 7.01 -9.97 -20.21
CA ALA A 71 5.71 -10.65 -20.15
C ALA A 71 5.67 -11.84 -19.16
N THR A 72 6.81 -12.23 -18.56
CA THR A 72 6.90 -13.41 -17.72
C THR A 72 6.69 -13.04 -16.25
N VAL A 73 5.67 -13.62 -15.60
CA VAL A 73 5.50 -13.53 -14.15
C VAL A 73 6.48 -14.49 -13.47
N LEU A 74 7.35 -13.95 -12.61
CA LEU A 74 8.32 -14.71 -11.83
C LEU A 74 7.73 -15.21 -10.52
N LYS A 75 7.02 -14.33 -9.81
CA LYS A 75 6.43 -14.64 -8.50
C LYS A 75 5.24 -13.73 -8.21
N THR A 76 4.24 -14.29 -7.53
CA THR A 76 3.07 -13.55 -7.07
C THR A 76 2.82 -13.84 -5.60
N VAL A 77 2.59 -12.80 -4.80
CA VAL A 77 2.05 -12.89 -3.44
C VAL A 77 0.72 -12.16 -3.42
N THR A 78 -0.33 -12.83 -3.00
CA THR A 78 -1.67 -12.24 -2.84
C THR A 78 -2.13 -12.28 -1.39
N GLY A 79 -3.11 -11.43 -1.07
CA GLY A 79 -3.72 -11.42 0.25
C GLY A 79 -4.72 -10.28 0.44
N LYS A 80 -4.94 -9.94 1.71
CA LYS A 80 -5.75 -8.81 2.15
C LYS A 80 -4.87 -7.75 2.80
N MET A 81 -5.28 -6.49 2.69
CA MET A 81 -4.67 -5.36 3.36
C MET A 81 -5.73 -4.67 4.23
N LEU A 82 -5.42 -4.42 5.49
CA LEU A 82 -6.23 -3.59 6.38
C LEU A 82 -5.57 -2.20 6.49
N GLU A 83 -6.33 -1.16 6.17
CA GLU A 83 -5.95 0.24 6.33
C GLU A 83 -7.04 0.98 7.12
N ALA A 84 -6.76 2.23 7.50
CA ALA A 84 -7.67 3.02 8.32
C ALA A 84 -9.00 3.29 7.59
N ALA A 85 -10.09 3.47 8.33
CA ALA A 85 -11.33 3.92 7.73
C ALA A 85 -11.18 5.30 7.08
N GLY A 86 -12.05 5.58 6.12
CA GLY A 86 -12.11 6.84 5.40
C GLY A 86 -12.58 8.04 6.20
N PRO A 87 -12.66 9.20 5.52
CA PRO A 87 -12.20 9.46 4.15
C PRO A 87 -10.67 9.41 4.01
N SER A 88 -10.16 9.42 2.77
CA SER A 88 -8.72 9.58 2.52
C SER A 88 -8.23 10.96 3.01
N SER A 89 -7.04 11.04 3.62
CA SER A 89 -6.50 12.30 4.15
C SER A 89 -5.00 12.47 3.95
N ARG A 90 -4.62 13.75 3.84
CA ARG A 90 -3.25 14.26 3.68
C ARG A 90 -2.76 15.01 4.92
N GLU A 91 -3.52 14.94 6.00
CA GLU A 91 -3.18 15.56 7.29
C GLU A 91 -2.42 14.57 8.17
N ALA A 92 -1.46 15.08 8.93
CA ALA A 92 -0.72 14.28 9.90
C ALA A 92 -1.61 13.94 11.10
N GLY A 93 -1.54 12.70 11.58
CA GLY A 93 -2.28 12.26 12.78
C GLY A 93 -3.79 12.12 12.60
N SER A 94 -4.30 12.12 11.36
CA SER A 94 -5.73 11.96 11.09
C SER A 94 -6.24 10.53 11.27
N ASP A 95 -5.34 9.54 11.39
CA ASP A 95 -5.66 8.10 11.45
C ASP A 95 -6.72 7.68 10.42
N GLN A 96 -6.62 8.25 9.23
CA GLN A 96 -7.46 8.04 8.07
C GLN A 96 -6.66 7.33 6.97
N ARG A 97 -7.31 6.69 5.99
CA ARG A 97 -6.59 6.05 4.88
C ARG A 97 -5.78 7.05 4.05
N ILE A 98 -4.72 6.55 3.41
CA ILE A 98 -3.93 7.33 2.45
C ILE A 98 -4.75 7.62 1.18
N THR A 99 -4.42 8.67 0.43
CA THR A 99 -5.06 8.91 -0.89
C THR A 99 -4.77 7.74 -1.84
N ALA A 100 -5.71 7.38 -2.72
CA ALA A 100 -5.43 6.47 -3.81
C ALA A 100 -4.39 7.04 -4.80
N GLY A 101 -3.69 6.16 -5.51
CA GLY A 101 -2.68 6.52 -6.51
C GLY A 101 -1.41 5.69 -6.42
N THR A 102 -0.38 6.19 -7.09
CA THR A 102 0.90 5.49 -7.26
C THR A 102 1.97 6.03 -6.31
N TYR A 103 2.76 5.13 -5.73
CA TYR A 103 3.80 5.40 -4.74
C TYR A 103 5.05 4.59 -5.04
N GLY A 104 6.22 5.19 -4.76
CA GLY A 104 7.47 4.46 -4.66
C GLY A 104 7.68 3.92 -3.25
N MET A 105 8.76 3.16 -3.07
CA MET A 105 9.06 2.49 -1.81
C MET A 105 10.54 2.59 -1.44
N ILE A 106 10.82 2.77 -0.16
CA ILE A 106 12.17 2.65 0.41
C ILE A 106 12.17 1.61 1.52
N VAL A 107 13.36 1.13 1.88
CA VAL A 107 13.56 0.51 3.20
C VAL A 107 13.20 1.53 4.28
N ASN A 108 12.29 1.16 5.18
CA ASN A 108 11.83 2.05 6.23
C ASN A 108 12.98 2.40 7.19
N PRO A 109 13.31 3.69 7.40
CA PRO A 109 14.32 4.09 8.38
C PRO A 109 13.81 4.04 9.83
N GLY A 110 12.50 3.86 10.04
CA GLY A 110 11.89 3.73 11.35
C GLY A 110 11.79 2.27 11.83
N SER A 111 11.22 2.08 13.01
CA SER A 111 11.01 0.76 13.62
C SER A 111 9.72 0.05 13.19
N LYS A 112 8.80 0.75 12.51
CA LYS A 112 7.45 0.26 12.22
C LYS A 112 7.35 -0.36 10.83
N GLY A 113 7.76 -1.62 10.71
CA GLY A 113 7.69 -2.41 9.48
C GLY A 113 8.82 -2.13 8.49
N PRO A 114 9.05 -3.02 7.50
CA PRO A 114 10.22 -2.98 6.63
C PRO A 114 10.18 -1.90 5.54
N TYR A 115 9.00 -1.41 5.15
CA TYR A 115 8.84 -0.56 3.97
C TYR A 115 8.07 0.73 4.25
N ARG A 116 8.50 1.81 3.61
CA ARG A 116 7.87 3.13 3.67
C ARG A 116 7.52 3.63 2.27
N PHE A 117 6.34 4.21 2.13
CA PHE A 117 5.89 4.83 0.89
C PHE A 117 6.48 6.23 0.72
N ILE A 118 6.93 6.53 -0.48
CA ILE A 118 7.60 7.78 -0.83
C ILE A 118 7.21 8.27 -2.23
N GLN A 119 7.72 9.45 -2.60
CA GLN A 119 7.82 9.96 -3.96
C GLN A 119 9.26 10.42 -4.21
N THR A 120 9.69 10.41 -5.47
CA THR A 120 11.03 10.87 -5.87
C THR A 120 11.11 12.37 -6.13
N ASP A 121 9.96 13.04 -6.26
CA ASP A 121 9.81 14.49 -6.38
C ASP A 121 9.08 15.08 -5.18
N GLN A 122 9.54 16.22 -4.68
CA GLN A 122 8.97 16.86 -3.48
C GLN A 122 7.57 17.43 -3.74
N GLY A 123 7.32 17.98 -4.93
CA GLY A 123 6.01 18.50 -5.33
C GLY A 123 4.96 17.39 -5.43
N THR A 124 5.34 16.25 -6.02
CA THR A 124 4.52 15.03 -6.06
C THR A 124 4.29 14.49 -4.65
N ALA A 125 5.31 14.47 -3.78
CA ALA A 125 5.16 14.06 -2.38
C ALA A 125 4.13 14.92 -1.63
N ARG A 126 4.21 16.24 -1.75
CA ARG A 126 3.23 17.17 -1.16
C ARG A 126 1.83 16.98 -1.74
N THR A 127 1.73 16.68 -3.04
CA THR A 127 0.43 16.41 -3.67
C THR A 127 -0.18 15.11 -3.15
N ARG A 128 0.62 14.05 -2.97
CA ARG A 128 0.14 12.73 -2.56
C ARG A 128 -0.10 12.61 -1.06
N PHE A 129 0.85 13.10 -0.27
CA PHE A 129 0.84 12.97 1.19
C PHE A 129 0.42 14.26 1.92
N GLY A 130 0.52 15.43 1.30
CA GLY A 130 0.38 16.71 2.01
C GLY A 130 1.42 16.85 3.11
N ASN A 131 0.94 17.02 4.34
CA ASN A 131 1.78 17.01 5.54
C ASN A 131 1.72 15.65 6.27
N ARG A 132 0.99 14.66 5.75
CA ARG A 132 1.11 13.27 6.19
C ARG A 132 2.51 12.76 5.85
N GLY A 133 2.99 11.81 6.63
CA GLY A 133 4.18 11.03 6.30
C GLY A 133 4.14 9.68 6.98
N LEU A 134 5.26 8.94 6.94
CA LEU A 134 5.43 7.69 7.68
C LEU A 134 4.39 6.60 7.36
N VAL A 135 3.88 6.56 6.12
CA VAL A 135 2.98 5.48 5.68
C VAL A 135 3.82 4.24 5.40
N ASN A 136 3.68 3.22 6.24
CA ASN A 136 4.47 2.00 6.19
C ASN A 136 3.58 0.77 5.94
N ILE A 137 4.22 -0.33 5.54
CA ILE A 137 3.61 -1.67 5.61
C ILE A 137 4.18 -2.37 6.84
N HIS A 138 3.34 -2.81 7.77
CA HIS A 138 3.80 -3.49 8.98
C HIS A 138 2.82 -4.52 9.51
N SER A 139 3.27 -5.39 10.42
CA SER A 139 2.41 -6.42 10.99
C SER A 139 1.39 -5.83 11.95
N GLY A 140 0.17 -6.34 11.89
CA GLY A 140 -0.96 -5.97 12.72
C GLY A 140 -2.23 -6.62 12.15
N ASN A 141 -3.31 -6.66 12.91
CA ASN A 141 -4.48 -7.44 12.53
C ASN A 141 -5.81 -6.76 12.80
N LYS A 142 -5.81 -5.59 13.44
CA LYS A 142 -7.02 -4.91 13.90
C LYS A 142 -6.90 -3.39 13.73
N PRO A 143 -8.04 -2.66 13.71
CA PRO A 143 -8.10 -1.22 13.52
C PRO A 143 -7.11 -0.40 14.34
N THR A 144 -7.03 -0.66 15.64
CA THR A 144 -6.15 0.09 16.55
C THR A 144 -4.65 -0.12 16.30
N HIS A 145 -4.26 -1.08 15.45
CA HIS A 145 -2.86 -1.29 15.09
C HIS A 145 -2.44 -0.47 13.85
N ILE A 146 -3.40 0.06 13.10
CA ILE A 146 -3.17 0.68 11.79
C ILE A 146 -2.34 1.96 11.93
N GLU A 147 -2.81 2.94 12.71
CA GLU A 147 -2.15 4.26 12.88
C GLU A 147 -1.76 4.88 11.53
N GLY A 148 -2.68 4.87 10.57
CA GLY A 148 -2.47 5.38 9.21
C GLY A 148 -1.55 4.55 8.29
N CYS A 149 -1.13 3.35 8.70
CA CYS A 149 -0.32 2.43 7.88
C CYS A 149 -1.18 1.36 7.18
N LEU A 150 -0.52 0.39 6.54
CA LEU A 150 -1.15 -0.76 5.88
C LEU A 150 -0.72 -2.06 6.56
N LEU A 151 -1.70 -2.91 6.90
CA LEU A 151 -1.51 -4.18 7.59
C LEU A 151 -1.81 -5.34 6.63
N PRO A 152 -0.79 -6.08 6.15
CA PRO A 152 -1.03 -7.21 5.27
C PRO A 152 -1.58 -8.40 6.05
N GLY A 153 -2.33 -9.28 5.39
CA GLY A 153 -2.80 -10.56 5.91
C GLY A 153 -3.12 -11.56 4.81
N GLY A 154 -3.13 -12.86 5.15
CA GLY A 154 -3.50 -13.93 4.23
C GLY A 154 -5.00 -13.96 3.93
N GLY A 155 -5.83 -13.45 4.83
CA GLY A 155 -7.27 -13.31 4.66
C GLY A 155 -7.83 -12.21 5.56
N SER A 156 -9.16 -12.03 5.50
CA SER A 156 -9.88 -11.10 6.36
C SER A 156 -11.13 -11.77 6.94
N VAL A 157 -11.53 -11.32 8.13
CA VAL A 157 -12.79 -11.69 8.79
C VAL A 157 -13.41 -10.44 9.40
N VAL A 158 -14.74 -10.47 9.57
CA VAL A 158 -15.45 -9.49 10.40
C VAL A 158 -15.50 -10.04 11.82
N LYS A 159 -15.11 -9.21 12.79
CA LYS A 159 -15.33 -9.48 14.21
C LYS A 159 -16.62 -8.78 14.59
N ASP A 160 -17.59 -9.55 15.05
CA ASP A 160 -18.82 -9.08 15.68
C ASP A 160 -18.74 -9.50 17.15
N GLU A 161 -18.76 -8.51 18.04
CA GLU A 161 -18.72 -8.73 19.49
C GLU A 161 -20.09 -8.52 20.16
N GLY A 162 -21.13 -8.18 19.37
CA GLY A 162 -22.46 -7.82 19.84
C GLY A 162 -22.89 -6.40 19.44
N SER A 163 -24.18 -6.09 19.67
CA SER A 163 -24.81 -4.84 19.19
C SER A 163 -24.24 -3.55 19.80
N GLU A 164 -23.71 -3.60 21.02
CA GLU A 164 -23.15 -2.44 21.73
C GLU A 164 -21.63 -2.29 21.48
N THR A 165 -20.94 -3.40 21.24
CA THR A 165 -19.49 -3.44 20.96
C THR A 165 -19.15 -3.18 19.50
N GLY A 166 -20.08 -3.48 18.60
CA GLY A 166 -20.01 -3.25 17.16
C GLY A 166 -19.18 -4.26 16.36
N GLU A 167 -19.25 -4.12 15.04
CA GLU A 167 -18.48 -4.91 14.08
C GLU A 167 -17.21 -4.17 13.63
N TYR A 168 -16.11 -4.90 13.43
CA TYR A 168 -14.89 -4.34 12.86
C TYR A 168 -14.13 -5.34 11.97
N PRO A 169 -13.36 -4.85 10.99
CA PRO A 169 -12.57 -5.70 10.12
C PRO A 169 -11.30 -6.19 10.81
N TYR A 170 -10.87 -7.40 10.45
CA TYR A 170 -9.66 -8.02 10.96
C TYR A 170 -8.93 -8.77 9.86
N VAL A 171 -7.59 -8.69 9.82
CA VAL A 171 -6.76 -9.50 8.90
C VAL A 171 -6.04 -10.63 9.62
N THR A 172 -6.03 -11.81 9.01
CA THR A 172 -5.41 -13.02 9.57
C THR A 172 -4.01 -13.24 9.00
N GLY A 173 -3.12 -13.90 9.75
CA GLY A 173 -1.79 -14.29 9.26
C GLY A 173 -0.86 -13.12 8.91
N SER A 174 -1.00 -11.97 9.58
CA SER A 174 -0.31 -10.75 9.16
C SER A 174 1.21 -10.82 9.15
N LYS A 175 1.81 -11.48 10.16
CA LYS A 175 3.27 -11.64 10.23
C LYS A 175 3.80 -12.51 9.09
N ASP A 176 3.13 -13.63 8.84
CA ASP A 176 3.50 -14.55 7.77
C ASP A 176 3.35 -13.88 6.41
N LYS A 177 2.24 -13.14 6.20
CA LYS A 177 2.03 -12.41 4.96
C LYS A 177 3.04 -11.27 4.77
N LEU A 178 3.40 -10.55 5.84
CA LEU A 178 4.48 -9.57 5.77
C LEU A 178 5.81 -10.22 5.41
N ALA A 179 6.12 -11.41 5.94
CA ALA A 179 7.32 -12.15 5.58
C ALA A 179 7.31 -12.61 4.12
N GLU A 180 6.16 -13.02 3.56
CA GLU A 180 6.03 -13.32 2.13
C GLU A 180 6.26 -12.10 1.23
N ILE A 181 5.66 -10.95 1.58
CA ILE A 181 5.89 -9.67 0.88
C ILE A 181 7.38 -9.31 0.91
N THR A 182 7.97 -9.38 2.10
CA THR A 182 9.39 -9.07 2.33
C THR A 182 10.28 -10.02 1.52
N GLY A 183 9.98 -11.32 1.55
CA GLY A 183 10.76 -12.31 0.81
C GLY A 183 10.71 -12.14 -0.72
N LEU A 184 9.60 -11.66 -1.29
CA LEU A 184 9.54 -11.34 -2.72
C LEU A 184 10.36 -10.09 -3.04
N ILE A 185 10.23 -9.03 -2.24
CA ILE A 185 10.97 -7.77 -2.46
C ILE A 185 12.48 -7.97 -2.20
N ASP A 186 12.88 -8.77 -1.22
CA ASP A 186 14.29 -9.06 -0.97
C ASP A 186 14.92 -9.92 -2.06
N GLU A 187 14.12 -10.80 -2.70
CA GLU A 187 14.57 -11.67 -3.79
C GLU A 187 14.76 -10.90 -5.11
N TYR A 188 13.87 -9.95 -5.43
CA TYR A 188 13.82 -9.29 -6.74
C TYR A 188 14.03 -7.77 -6.70
N GLY A 189 14.02 -7.15 -5.53
CA GLY A 189 14.08 -5.70 -5.36
C GLY A 189 15.48 -5.17 -5.63
N THR A 190 15.56 -4.15 -6.47
CA THR A 190 16.79 -3.44 -6.79
C THR A 190 16.75 -2.09 -6.08
N THR A 191 17.79 -1.79 -5.29
CA THR A 191 17.87 -0.51 -4.59
C THR A 191 18.93 0.41 -5.19
N GLU A 192 18.65 1.71 -5.19
CA GLU A 192 19.60 2.76 -5.53
C GLU A 192 19.60 3.87 -4.49
N SER A 193 20.66 4.68 -4.50
CA SER A 193 20.73 5.89 -3.70
C SER A 193 20.03 7.02 -4.43
N ARG A 194 18.87 7.43 -3.93
CA ARG A 194 18.08 8.53 -4.48
C ARG A 194 17.44 9.33 -3.37
N THR A 195 17.38 10.66 -3.54
CA THR A 195 16.61 11.50 -2.64
C THR A 195 15.12 11.27 -2.87
N THR A 196 14.40 10.92 -1.81
CA THR A 196 12.96 10.62 -1.81
C THR A 196 12.26 11.35 -0.68
N TYR A 197 10.92 11.42 -0.72
CA TYR A 197 10.12 12.24 0.18
C TYR A 197 8.82 11.53 0.57
N ASP A 198 8.42 11.59 1.85
CA ASP A 198 7.15 11.01 2.33
C ASP A 198 6.10 12.08 2.70
N GLY A 199 6.29 13.33 2.28
CA GLY A 199 5.44 14.48 2.61
C GLY A 199 5.99 15.35 3.75
N GLN A 200 6.63 14.73 4.75
CA GLN A 200 7.25 15.46 5.88
C GLN A 200 8.76 15.54 5.76
N ASN A 201 9.40 14.41 5.44
CA ASN A 201 10.84 14.26 5.50
C ASN A 201 11.40 13.91 4.12
N SER A 202 12.71 14.11 3.99
CA SER A 202 13.50 13.60 2.87
C SER A 202 14.39 12.45 3.34
N TYR A 203 14.60 11.47 2.46
CA TYR A 203 15.45 10.31 2.68
C TYR A 203 16.42 10.15 1.51
N SER A 204 17.57 9.53 1.72
CA SER A 204 18.59 9.35 0.68
C SER A 204 19.14 7.93 0.65
N ASN A 205 18.35 6.95 1.07
CA ASN A 205 18.79 5.57 1.26
C ASN A 205 17.79 4.57 0.67
N SER A 206 18.34 3.51 0.07
CA SER A 206 17.66 2.27 -0.33
C SER A 206 16.28 2.47 -0.97
N TYR A 207 16.21 3.32 -1.99
CA TYR A 207 15.02 3.46 -2.83
C TYR A 207 14.93 2.26 -3.76
N TYR A 208 13.80 1.56 -3.73
CA TYR A 208 13.53 0.46 -4.65
C TYR A 208 13.13 1.00 -6.02
N SER A 209 14.09 1.07 -6.95
CA SER A 209 13.88 1.66 -8.29
C SER A 209 13.00 0.82 -9.21
N ASN A 210 12.76 -0.43 -8.84
CA ASN A 210 11.91 -1.37 -9.58
C ASN A 210 10.64 -1.78 -8.83
N VAL A 211 10.28 -1.11 -7.72
CA VAL A 211 9.04 -1.36 -6.99
C VAL A 211 8.08 -0.19 -7.13
N THR A 212 6.88 -0.49 -7.62
CA THR A 212 5.77 0.45 -7.72
C THR A 212 4.59 -0.03 -6.90
N VAL A 213 4.03 0.84 -6.07
CA VAL A 213 2.82 0.57 -5.27
C VAL A 213 1.66 1.35 -5.86
N ILE A 214 0.54 0.69 -6.14
CA ILE A 214 -0.67 1.27 -6.72
C ILE A 214 -1.83 1.00 -5.77
N ILE A 215 -2.53 2.04 -5.34
CA ILE A 215 -3.72 1.96 -4.49
C ILE A 215 -4.93 2.46 -5.26
N HIS A 216 -5.96 1.62 -5.39
CA HIS A 216 -7.23 1.96 -6.00
C HIS A 216 -8.31 2.26 -4.94
N GLU A 217 -9.21 3.20 -5.25
CA GLU A 217 -10.41 3.44 -4.45
C GLU A 217 -11.38 2.25 -4.49
N ILE A 218 -12.36 2.25 -3.58
CA ILE A 218 -13.43 1.25 -3.56
C ILE A 218 -14.18 1.32 -4.90
N SER A 219 -14.27 0.18 -5.59
CA SER A 219 -14.97 0.10 -6.87
C SER A 219 -16.49 0.12 -6.66
N GLY A 220 -17.11 1.31 -6.76
CA GLY A 220 -18.56 1.55 -6.79
C GLY A 220 -18.98 2.70 -5.86
N THR A 221 -19.73 3.73 -6.24
CA THR A 221 -20.45 4.09 -7.48
C THR A 221 -20.17 5.58 -7.69
N THR A 222 -19.86 6.01 -8.91
CA THR A 222 -19.98 7.44 -9.26
C THR A 222 -21.40 7.87 -8.89
N GLN A 223 -21.53 8.80 -7.93
CA GLN A 223 -22.79 9.53 -7.78
C GLN A 223 -23.04 10.41 -9.01
#